data_AF-A0A936IHK4-F1
#
_entry.id   AF-A0A936IHK4-F1
#
_cell.length_a   1.000
_cell.length_b   1.000
_cell.length_c   1.000
_cell.angle_alpha   90.00
_cell.angle_beta   90.00
_cell.angle_gamma   90.00
#
_symmetry.space_group_name_H-M   'P 1'
#
loop_
_entity.id
_entity.type
_entity.pdbx_description
1 polymer ?
#
loop_
_entity_poly.entity_id
_entity_poly.type
_entity_poly.pdbx_seq_one_letter_code
_entity_poly.pdbx_strand_id
1 'polypeptide(L)'
;MRSRAWRCGLGTVVLLALGPAIAPAQEEAPVRRSYSSMLNIDALLDNYGRMLARKYNLTPEQDAYTQQLLREQTNKFMEQHRDHMFLLVDRLFDVRAGGDISVDEMMEWGRQAQPLYEQAKQVIITANNQWRGILNEEQKRIHDADLQLMYQNFAITEDQLHRLTSGQMTPEEFRMGGQPRPAPPPVTPAAVQTTPQPQPVATPAPQPPQAAGQPAPSRAPAAPGNSASQEDARARLEALRNARKGGANNPTANPVNRPRGRAAATPQSGMGGADFASRWEQYVEEFIRRYQLDDAQTQRARTILKDCQEQANSYLARQRAQLDELDKKIQSLAGQPEKSKELQAANERKAKLTEPIERIFERQLKPRLERIPTTAQREAAGGTKTPPPPPARPGQSPSPAGGEPRKP
;
A
#
# COMPACT_ATOMS: atom_id res chain seq x y z
N MET A 1 16.47 -15.44 8.80
CA MET A 1 15.60 -15.01 7.67
C MET A 1 14.30 -14.48 8.26
N ARG A 2 14.01 -13.18 8.12
CA ARG A 2 12.79 -12.56 8.66
C ARG A 2 11.96 -12.04 7.48
N SER A 3 10.93 -12.78 7.09
CA SER A 3 9.96 -12.37 6.07
C SER A 3 9.16 -11.17 6.60
N ARG A 4 9.41 -9.96 6.06
CA ARG A 4 8.54 -8.81 6.31
C ARG A 4 7.37 -8.91 5.32
N ALA A 5 6.24 -9.36 5.85
CA ALA A 5 4.97 -9.46 5.15
C ALA A 5 4.59 -8.11 4.52
N TRP A 6 4.34 -8.14 3.21
CA TRP A 6 3.73 -7.04 2.48
C TRP A 6 2.30 -6.84 3.00
N ARG A 7 2.07 -5.74 3.72
CA ARG A 7 0.70 -5.24 3.98
C ARG A 7 0.29 -4.34 2.81
N CYS A 8 0.04 -4.93 1.64
CA CYS A 8 -0.68 -4.23 0.57
C CYS A 8 -2.18 -4.28 0.92
N GLY A 9 -2.71 -3.16 1.42
CA GLY A 9 -4.11 -3.00 1.78
C GLY A 9 -5.05 -3.29 0.61
N LEU A 10 -5.50 -4.54 0.52
CA LEU A 10 -6.64 -4.96 -0.31
C LEU A 10 -7.98 -4.75 0.41
N GLY A 11 -7.96 -4.27 1.67
CA GLY A 11 -9.16 -4.03 2.48
C GLY A 11 -9.59 -2.56 2.62
N THR A 12 -9.01 -1.63 1.85
CA THR A 12 -9.17 -0.18 2.13
C THR A 12 -9.56 0.61 0.88
N VAL A 13 -10.68 0.25 0.23
CA VAL A 13 -11.22 1.05 -0.89
C VAL A 13 -12.28 2.08 -0.46
N VAL A 14 -12.66 2.14 0.83
CA VAL A 14 -13.62 3.17 1.34
C VAL A 14 -12.95 4.26 2.20
N LEU A 15 -11.62 4.36 2.18
CA LEU A 15 -10.90 5.31 3.03
C LEU A 15 -9.84 6.02 2.20
N LEU A 16 -10.18 7.14 1.56
CA LEU A 16 -9.25 8.24 1.24
C LEU A 16 -9.92 9.48 0.63
N ALA A 17 -9.50 10.63 1.17
CA ALA A 17 -9.47 11.99 0.61
C ALA A 17 -10.71 12.90 0.73
N LEU A 18 -10.78 13.72 1.79
CA LEU A 18 -11.31 15.09 1.75
C LEU A 18 -10.53 16.01 2.70
N GLY A 19 -10.14 17.20 2.20
CA GLY A 19 -9.48 18.27 2.95
C GLY A 19 -10.48 19.28 3.53
N PRO A 20 -10.04 20.17 4.43
CA PRO A 20 -10.94 21.09 5.12
C PRO A 20 -11.39 22.24 4.20
N ALA A 21 -12.71 22.46 4.12
CA ALA A 21 -13.30 23.67 3.56
C ALA A 21 -13.78 24.56 4.72
N ILE A 22 -13.23 25.77 4.82
CA ILE A 22 -13.69 26.81 5.75
C ILE A 22 -14.41 27.86 4.90
N ALA A 23 -15.70 28.09 5.16
CA ALA A 23 -16.47 29.21 4.62
C ALA A 23 -17.45 29.75 5.67
N PRO A 24 -17.64 31.08 5.80
CA PRO A 24 -18.51 31.68 6.81
C PRO A 24 -19.98 31.79 6.36
N ALA A 25 -20.82 32.09 7.36
CA ALA A 25 -22.26 31.85 7.45
C ALA A 25 -23.19 32.66 6.51
N GLN A 26 -24.19 31.96 5.97
CA GLN A 26 -25.54 32.49 5.75
C GLN A 26 -26.56 31.48 6.30
N GLU A 27 -27.58 32.00 6.99
CA GLU A 27 -28.54 31.31 7.83
C GLU A 27 -29.75 30.81 7.01
N GLU A 28 -29.50 29.88 6.09
CA GLU A 28 -30.49 28.92 5.62
C GLU A 28 -30.09 27.56 6.19
N ALA A 29 -31.01 26.77 6.74
CA ALA A 29 -30.70 25.44 7.26
C ALA A 29 -29.93 24.67 6.17
N PRO A 30 -28.61 24.44 6.34
CA PRO A 30 -27.76 24.07 5.23
C PRO A 30 -28.22 22.71 4.74
N VAL A 31 -28.59 22.63 3.46
CA VAL A 31 -28.81 21.36 2.77
C VAL A 31 -27.52 20.56 2.97
N ARG A 32 -27.55 19.61 3.91
CA ARG A 32 -26.38 18.80 4.25
C ARG A 32 -25.98 18.06 2.99
N ARG A 33 -24.86 18.47 2.38
CA ARG A 33 -24.32 17.78 1.21
C ARG A 33 -23.96 16.37 1.67
N SER A 34 -24.69 15.38 1.17
CA SER A 34 -24.38 13.97 1.41
C SER A 34 -23.01 13.66 0.82
N TYR A 35 -22.05 13.27 1.67
CA TYR A 35 -20.71 12.88 1.24
C TYR A 35 -20.77 11.66 0.33
N SER A 36 -21.76 10.79 0.51
CA SER A 36 -22.00 9.62 -0.32
C SER A 36 -22.24 9.96 -1.80
N SER A 37 -22.87 11.11 -2.09
CA SER A 37 -23.13 11.57 -3.46
C SER A 37 -21.84 11.89 -4.24
N MET A 38 -20.73 12.14 -3.54
CA MET A 38 -19.43 12.39 -4.15
C MET A 38 -18.70 11.09 -4.51
N LEU A 39 -19.15 9.93 -4.02
CA LEU A 39 -18.54 8.65 -4.32
C LEU A 39 -18.94 8.17 -5.71
N ASN A 40 -18.07 8.39 -6.69
CA ASN A 40 -18.22 7.81 -8.02
C ASN A 40 -17.78 6.33 -8.00
N ILE A 41 -18.73 5.45 -7.71
CA ILE A 41 -18.50 4.00 -7.59
C ILE A 41 -17.92 3.43 -8.90
N ASP A 42 -18.42 3.85 -10.06
CA ASP A 42 -17.91 3.40 -11.36
C ASP A 42 -16.42 3.74 -11.54
N ALA A 43 -16.02 4.96 -11.19
CA ALA A 43 -14.62 5.37 -11.26
C ALA A 43 -13.73 4.58 -10.29
N LEU A 44 -14.23 4.24 -9.10
CA LEU A 44 -13.52 3.38 -8.14
C LEU A 44 -13.32 1.97 -8.70
N LEU A 45 -14.37 1.39 -9.28
CA LEU A 45 -14.30 0.06 -9.92
C LEU A 45 -13.32 0.05 -11.09
N ASP A 46 -13.35 1.06 -11.96
CA ASP A 46 -12.43 1.16 -13.11
C ASP A 46 -10.98 1.26 -12.66
N ASN A 47 -10.69 2.10 -11.66
CA ASN A 47 -9.35 2.27 -11.13
C ASN A 47 -8.85 0.96 -10.49
N TYR A 48 -9.71 0.29 -9.73
CA TYR A 48 -9.38 -0.98 -9.09
C TYR A 48 -9.15 -2.11 -10.11
N GLY A 49 -10.03 -2.23 -11.12
CA GLY A 49 -9.87 -3.20 -12.19
C GLY A 49 -8.58 -3.01 -12.98
N ARG A 50 -8.20 -1.76 -13.32
CA ARG A 50 -6.90 -1.45 -13.95
C ARG A 50 -5.71 -1.82 -13.08
N MET A 51 -5.82 -1.64 -11.77
CA MET A 51 -4.78 -2.06 -10.83
C MET A 51 -4.62 -3.59 -10.83
N LEU A 52 -5.73 -4.35 -10.79
CA LEU A 52 -5.70 -5.80 -10.87
C LEU A 52 -5.12 -6.29 -12.20
N ALA A 53 -5.55 -5.70 -13.32
CA ALA A 53 -5.04 -6.02 -14.65
C ALA A 53 -3.51 -5.93 -14.73
N ARG A 54 -2.93 -4.84 -14.18
CA ARG A 54 -1.48 -4.67 -14.12
C ARG A 54 -0.80 -5.63 -13.14
N LYS A 55 -1.35 -5.78 -11.92
CA LYS A 55 -0.73 -6.61 -10.87
C LYS A 55 -0.65 -8.08 -11.29
N TYR A 56 -1.69 -8.58 -11.95
CA TYR A 56 -1.80 -9.99 -12.34
C TYR A 56 -1.40 -10.23 -13.79
N ASN A 57 -1.02 -9.18 -14.54
CA ASN A 57 -0.75 -9.23 -15.97
C ASN A 57 -1.88 -9.97 -16.72
N LEU A 58 -3.12 -9.52 -16.51
CA LEU A 58 -4.31 -10.16 -17.08
C LEU A 58 -4.30 -10.06 -18.61
N THR A 59 -4.75 -11.11 -19.29
CA THR A 59 -5.04 -11.01 -20.73
C THR A 59 -6.23 -10.08 -20.97
N PRO A 60 -6.42 -9.55 -22.20
CA PRO A 60 -7.59 -8.71 -22.51
C PRO A 60 -8.93 -9.38 -22.17
N GLU A 61 -9.03 -10.70 -22.32
CA GLU A 61 -10.23 -11.47 -21.99
C GLU A 61 -10.42 -11.59 -20.48
N GLN A 62 -9.34 -11.87 -19.74
CA GLN A 62 -9.37 -11.90 -18.27
C GLN A 62 -9.72 -10.53 -17.68
N ASP A 63 -9.17 -9.44 -18.22
CA ASP A 63 -9.48 -8.07 -17.81
C ASP A 63 -10.96 -7.75 -18.05
N ALA A 64 -11.48 -8.02 -19.26
CA ALA A 64 -12.90 -7.80 -19.56
C ALA A 64 -13.83 -8.58 -18.61
N TYR A 65 -13.54 -9.86 -18.36
CA TYR A 65 -14.28 -10.66 -17.37
C TYR A 65 -14.18 -10.07 -15.96
N THR A 66 -12.98 -9.63 -15.55
CA THR A 66 -12.74 -9.03 -14.23
C THR A 66 -13.57 -7.76 -14.04
N GLN A 67 -13.58 -6.88 -15.03
CA GLN A 67 -14.38 -5.64 -15.02
C GLN A 67 -15.88 -5.95 -14.91
N GLN A 68 -16.36 -6.91 -15.71
CA GLN A 68 -17.76 -7.33 -15.68
C GLN A 68 -18.14 -7.90 -14.31
N LEU A 69 -17.33 -8.82 -13.76
CA LEU A 69 -17.58 -9.45 -12.47
C LEU A 69 -17.61 -8.41 -11.34
N LEU A 70 -16.66 -7.48 -11.30
CA LEU A 70 -16.63 -6.41 -10.31
C LEU A 70 -17.91 -5.56 -10.35
N ARG A 71 -18.34 -5.16 -11.56
CA ARG A 71 -19.55 -4.35 -11.76
C ARG A 71 -20.82 -5.11 -11.38
N GLU A 72 -20.97 -6.35 -11.84
CA GLU A 72 -22.13 -7.20 -11.55
C GLU A 72 -22.29 -7.40 -10.03
N GLN A 73 -21.23 -7.80 -9.32
CA GLN A 73 -21.29 -8.06 -7.89
C GLN A 73 -21.51 -6.79 -7.07
N THR A 74 -20.87 -5.68 -7.46
CA THR A 74 -21.05 -4.39 -6.78
C THR A 74 -22.46 -3.85 -6.99
N ASN A 75 -22.98 -3.85 -8.24
CA ASN A 75 -24.32 -3.36 -8.53
C ASN A 75 -25.38 -4.18 -7.79
N LYS A 76 -25.26 -5.51 -7.79
CA LYS A 76 -26.17 -6.39 -7.06
C LYS A 76 -26.21 -6.08 -5.56
N PHE A 77 -25.05 -5.84 -4.94
CA PHE A 77 -24.96 -5.45 -3.54
C PHE A 77 -25.57 -4.06 -3.30
N MET A 78 -25.24 -3.10 -4.17
CA MET A 78 -25.72 -1.73 -4.06
C MET A 78 -27.23 -1.62 -4.24
N GLU A 79 -27.84 -2.37 -5.16
CA GLU A 79 -29.30 -2.39 -5.34
C GLU A 79 -30.05 -2.75 -4.03
N GLN A 80 -29.45 -3.59 -3.19
CA GLN A 80 -30.06 -4.03 -1.94
C GLN A 80 -29.76 -3.11 -0.75
N HIS A 81 -28.59 -2.48 -0.74
CA HIS A 81 -28.06 -1.83 0.46
C HIS A 81 -27.68 -0.36 0.30
N ARG A 82 -27.85 0.23 -0.89
CA ARG A 82 -27.36 1.58 -1.21
C ARG A 82 -27.76 2.62 -0.17
N ASP A 83 -29.05 2.75 0.10
CA ASP A 83 -29.55 3.82 0.97
C ASP A 83 -29.05 3.67 2.40
N HIS A 84 -29.11 2.45 2.94
CA HIS A 84 -28.64 2.17 4.29
C HIS A 84 -27.12 2.36 4.42
N MET A 85 -26.36 1.89 3.44
CA MET A 85 -24.90 2.08 3.41
C MET A 85 -24.54 3.56 3.33
N PHE A 86 -25.23 4.35 2.50
CA PHE A 86 -24.97 5.78 2.35
C PHE A 86 -25.28 6.56 3.62
N LEU A 87 -26.35 6.22 4.34
CA LEU A 87 -26.64 6.78 5.66
C LEU A 87 -25.50 6.53 6.66
N LEU A 88 -24.98 5.30 6.71
CA LEU A 88 -23.88 4.95 7.62
C LEU A 88 -22.58 5.65 7.24
N VAL A 89 -22.28 5.74 5.94
CA VAL A 89 -21.10 6.43 5.42
C VAL A 89 -21.17 7.92 5.71
N ASP A 90 -22.30 8.57 5.46
CA ASP A 90 -22.49 9.99 5.76
C ASP A 90 -22.29 10.27 7.25
N ARG A 91 -22.86 9.43 8.13
CA ARG A 91 -22.65 9.58 9.58
C ARG A 91 -21.18 9.36 9.97
N LEU A 92 -20.50 8.38 9.38
CA LEU A 92 -19.07 8.17 9.63
C LEU A 92 -18.22 9.39 9.24
N PHE A 93 -18.51 10.01 8.09
CA PHE A 93 -17.81 11.22 7.64
C PHE A 93 -18.09 12.42 8.53
N ASP A 94 -19.34 12.62 8.96
CA ASP A 94 -19.73 13.69 9.88
C ASP A 94 -18.94 13.61 11.19
N VAL A 95 -18.86 12.41 11.79
CA VAL A 95 -18.07 12.18 13.01
C VAL A 95 -16.57 12.43 12.80
N ARG A 96 -16.03 12.01 11.66
CA ARG A 96 -14.62 12.25 11.31
C ARG A 96 -14.30 13.71 11.00
N ALA A 97 -15.28 14.48 10.56
CA ALA A 97 -15.16 15.92 10.34
C ALA A 97 -15.23 16.73 11.64
N GLY A 98 -15.29 16.06 12.80
CA GLY A 98 -15.38 16.69 14.12
C GLY A 98 -16.80 16.71 14.70
N GLY A 99 -17.77 16.07 14.05
CA GLY A 99 -19.09 15.85 14.62
C GLY A 99 -19.01 15.04 15.91
N ASP A 100 -19.89 15.38 16.85
CA ASP A 100 -20.05 14.61 18.09
C ASP A 100 -20.83 13.32 17.83
N ILE A 101 -20.42 12.26 18.52
CA ILE A 101 -21.12 10.98 18.58
C ILE A 101 -21.09 10.47 20.02
N SER A 102 -22.25 10.06 20.53
CA SER A 102 -22.34 9.41 21.83
C SER A 102 -21.90 7.95 21.74
N VAL A 103 -21.57 7.34 22.87
CA VAL A 103 -21.22 5.91 22.91
C VAL A 103 -22.40 5.04 22.45
N ASP A 104 -23.61 5.35 22.91
CA ASP A 104 -24.82 4.60 22.54
C ASP A 104 -25.13 4.70 21.05
N GLU A 105 -24.98 5.89 20.46
CA GLU A 105 -25.17 6.10 19.03
C GLU A 105 -24.11 5.36 18.20
N MET A 106 -22.86 5.31 18.67
CA MET A 106 -21.79 4.56 18.02
C MET A 106 -22.00 3.05 18.10
N MET A 107 -22.50 2.54 19.23
CA MET A 107 -22.90 1.15 19.37
C MET A 107 -24.02 0.81 18.37
N GLU A 108 -25.01 1.70 18.24
CA GLU A 108 -26.11 1.54 17.31
C GLU A 108 -25.65 1.58 15.84
N TRP A 109 -24.75 2.52 15.50
CA TRP A 109 -24.09 2.55 14.20
C TRP A 109 -23.37 1.22 13.92
N GLY A 110 -22.67 0.66 14.92
CA GLY A 110 -22.02 -0.65 14.83
C GLY A 110 -23.00 -1.80 14.56
N ARG A 111 -24.15 -1.83 15.26
CA ARG A 111 -25.19 -2.85 15.07
C ARG A 111 -25.78 -2.81 13.66
N GLN A 112 -25.93 -1.61 13.10
CA GLN A 112 -26.43 -1.43 11.74
C GLN A 112 -25.39 -1.77 10.68
N ALA A 113 -24.12 -1.43 10.91
CA ALA A 113 -23.03 -1.67 9.98
C ALA A 113 -22.63 -3.16 9.89
N GLN A 114 -22.70 -3.89 11.00
CA GLN A 114 -22.27 -5.30 11.07
C GLN A 114 -22.96 -6.21 10.03
N PRO A 115 -24.29 -6.28 9.90
CA PRO A 115 -24.93 -7.16 8.92
C PRO A 115 -24.61 -6.79 7.47
N LEU A 116 -24.42 -5.50 7.18
CA LEU A 116 -23.99 -5.05 5.85
C LEU A 116 -22.55 -5.50 5.55
N TYR A 117 -21.67 -5.38 6.54
CA TYR A 117 -20.29 -5.81 6.44
C TYR A 117 -20.18 -7.33 6.20
N GLU A 118 -20.93 -8.14 6.93
CA GLU A 118 -20.94 -9.60 6.77
C GLU A 118 -21.42 -10.01 5.37
N GLN A 119 -22.46 -9.35 4.86
CA GLN A 119 -22.97 -9.57 3.50
C GLN A 119 -21.94 -9.15 2.44
N ALA A 120 -21.32 -7.98 2.58
CA ALA A 120 -20.26 -7.51 1.70
C ALA A 120 -19.07 -8.49 1.71
N LYS A 121 -18.66 -8.99 2.88
CA LYS A 121 -17.61 -10.01 3.03
C LYS A 121 -17.93 -11.25 2.20
N GLN A 122 -19.17 -11.74 2.30
CA GLN A 122 -19.60 -12.94 1.56
C GLN A 122 -19.62 -12.72 0.04
N VAL A 123 -20.06 -11.55 -0.43
CA VAL A 123 -20.00 -11.17 -1.85
C VAL A 123 -18.55 -11.16 -2.33
N ILE A 124 -17.64 -10.54 -1.57
CA ILE A 124 -16.21 -10.46 -1.92
C ILE A 124 -15.58 -11.86 -1.98
N ILE A 125 -15.83 -12.73 -1.00
CA ILE A 125 -15.29 -14.11 -0.99
C ILE A 125 -15.81 -14.89 -2.20
N THR A 126 -17.11 -14.83 -2.46
CA THR A 126 -17.74 -15.50 -3.61
C THR A 126 -17.14 -15.01 -4.93
N ALA A 127 -17.04 -13.70 -5.13
CA ALA A 127 -16.48 -13.09 -6.33
C ALA A 127 -15.00 -13.48 -6.53
N ASN A 128 -14.20 -13.51 -5.46
CA ASN A 128 -12.81 -13.94 -5.54
C ASN A 128 -12.67 -15.41 -5.94
N ASN A 129 -13.54 -16.29 -5.44
CA ASN A 129 -13.52 -17.70 -5.81
C ASN A 129 -13.87 -17.89 -7.29
N GLN A 130 -14.83 -17.13 -7.82
CA GLN A 130 -15.17 -17.12 -9.25
C GLN A 130 -13.99 -16.57 -10.08
N TRP A 131 -13.43 -15.44 -9.67
CA TRP A 131 -12.30 -14.80 -10.34
C TRP A 131 -11.08 -15.72 -10.42
N ARG A 132 -10.79 -16.46 -9.34
CA ARG A 132 -9.71 -17.47 -9.30
C ARG A 132 -9.84 -18.53 -10.41
N GLY A 133 -11.06 -18.81 -10.88
CA GLY A 133 -11.34 -19.79 -11.93
C GLY A 133 -10.79 -19.42 -13.31
N ILE A 134 -10.61 -18.13 -13.60
CA ILE A 134 -10.08 -17.64 -14.88
C ILE A 134 -8.57 -17.41 -14.86
N LEU A 135 -7.92 -17.52 -13.70
CA LEU A 135 -6.48 -17.26 -13.53
C LEU A 135 -5.65 -18.48 -13.93
N ASN A 136 -4.43 -18.23 -14.42
CA ASN A 136 -3.41 -19.29 -14.59
C ASN A 136 -2.74 -19.64 -13.24
N GLU A 137 -1.89 -20.66 -13.21
CA GLU A 137 -1.29 -21.14 -11.96
C GLU A 137 -0.40 -20.11 -11.24
N GLU A 138 0.36 -19.29 -11.98
CA GLU A 138 1.17 -18.25 -11.36
C GLU A 138 0.32 -17.11 -10.80
N GLN A 139 -0.70 -16.69 -11.54
CA GLN A 139 -1.69 -15.71 -11.09
C GLN A 139 -2.45 -16.22 -9.84
N LYS A 140 -2.82 -17.51 -9.79
CA LYS A 140 -3.45 -18.13 -8.61
C LYS A 140 -2.55 -18.10 -7.39
N ARG A 141 -1.24 -18.31 -7.55
CA ARG A 141 -0.29 -18.22 -6.44
C ARG A 141 -0.25 -16.82 -5.82
N ILE A 142 -0.26 -15.77 -6.65
CA ILE A 142 -0.35 -14.38 -6.20
C ILE A 142 -1.71 -14.13 -5.52
N HIS A 143 -2.79 -14.64 -6.11
CA HIS A 143 -4.15 -14.51 -5.58
C HIS A 143 -4.31 -15.16 -4.21
N ASP A 144 -3.80 -16.37 -4.01
CA ASP A 144 -3.90 -17.10 -2.75
C ASP A 144 -3.17 -16.37 -1.61
N ALA A 145 -2.02 -15.75 -1.90
CA ALA A 145 -1.30 -14.90 -0.95
C ALA A 145 -2.09 -13.61 -0.61
N ASP A 146 -2.68 -12.97 -1.62
CA ASP A 146 -3.54 -11.80 -1.45
C ASP A 146 -4.80 -12.14 -0.62
N LEU A 147 -5.41 -13.30 -0.85
CA LEU A 147 -6.57 -13.79 -0.09
C LEU A 147 -6.24 -13.95 1.39
N GLN A 148 -5.07 -14.52 1.73
CA GLN A 148 -4.64 -14.64 3.13
C GLN A 148 -4.56 -13.27 3.82
N LEU A 149 -4.02 -12.26 3.14
CA LEU A 149 -3.96 -10.90 3.66
C LEU A 149 -5.36 -10.28 3.80
N MET A 150 -6.24 -10.53 2.83
CA MET A 150 -7.63 -10.09 2.89
C MET A 150 -8.37 -10.68 4.10
N TYR A 151 -8.23 -11.99 4.37
CA TYR A 151 -8.84 -12.63 5.55
C TYR A 151 -8.33 -12.04 6.87
N GLN A 152 -7.04 -11.70 6.95
CA GLN A 152 -6.49 -10.99 8.11
C GLN A 152 -7.14 -9.62 8.30
N ASN A 153 -7.34 -8.88 7.20
CA ASN A 153 -8.02 -7.58 7.25
C ASN A 153 -9.49 -7.73 7.66
N PHE A 154 -10.16 -8.81 7.22
CA PHE A 154 -11.52 -9.09 7.67
C PHE A 154 -11.59 -9.33 9.17
N ALA A 155 -10.71 -10.18 9.71
CA ALA A 155 -10.66 -10.43 11.15
C ALA A 155 -10.42 -9.16 11.97
N ILE A 156 -9.55 -8.25 11.49
CA ILE A 156 -9.32 -6.95 12.16
C ILE A 156 -10.58 -6.08 12.14
N THR A 157 -11.30 -6.06 11.02
CA THR A 157 -12.51 -5.23 10.88
C THR A 157 -13.66 -5.80 11.73
N GLU A 158 -13.79 -7.12 11.80
CA GLU A 158 -14.75 -7.81 12.66
C GLU A 158 -14.50 -7.52 14.14
N ASP A 159 -13.23 -7.54 14.57
CA ASP A 159 -12.86 -7.13 15.93
C ASP A 159 -13.24 -5.67 16.20
N GLN A 160 -12.97 -4.75 15.26
CA GLN A 160 -13.37 -3.35 15.40
C GLN A 160 -14.89 -3.17 15.51
N LEU A 161 -15.68 -3.86 14.67
CA LEU A 161 -17.14 -3.84 14.74
C LEU A 161 -17.67 -4.46 16.04
N HIS A 162 -17.03 -5.52 16.53
CA HIS A 162 -17.37 -6.11 17.82
C HIS A 162 -17.09 -5.15 18.98
N ARG A 163 -15.95 -4.46 18.96
CA ARG A 163 -15.61 -3.44 19.95
C ARG A 163 -16.57 -2.25 19.92
N LEU A 164 -17.05 -1.87 18.73
CA LEU A 164 -18.08 -0.84 18.57
C LEU A 164 -19.40 -1.28 19.19
N THR A 165 -19.90 -2.47 18.82
CA THR A 165 -21.20 -2.98 19.30
C THR A 165 -21.22 -3.31 20.79
N SER A 166 -20.07 -3.61 21.38
CA SER A 166 -19.90 -3.85 22.82
C SER A 166 -19.61 -2.60 23.65
N GLY A 167 -19.44 -1.43 23.02
CA GLY A 167 -19.11 -0.17 23.71
C GLY A 167 -17.67 -0.08 24.21
N GLN A 168 -16.78 -0.97 23.76
CA GLN A 168 -15.35 -0.96 24.11
C GLN A 168 -14.51 0.02 23.29
N MET A 169 -15.05 0.54 22.19
CA MET A 169 -14.41 1.58 21.40
C MET A 169 -14.81 2.95 21.96
N THR A 170 -13.86 3.88 22.04
CA THR A 170 -14.17 5.27 22.42
C THR A 170 -14.50 6.12 21.18
N PRO A 171 -15.24 7.25 21.31
CA PRO A 171 -15.49 8.14 20.18
C PRO A 171 -14.21 8.63 19.48
N GLU A 172 -13.15 8.87 20.26
CA GLU A 172 -11.86 9.31 19.71
C GLU A 172 -11.15 8.20 18.92
N GLU A 173 -11.20 6.96 19.41
CA GLU A 173 -10.70 5.81 18.65
C GLU A 173 -11.49 5.58 17.36
N PHE A 174 -12.80 5.76 17.40
CA PHE A 174 -13.67 5.64 16.23
C PHE A 174 -13.34 6.70 15.16
N ARG A 175 -13.12 7.96 15.56
CA ARG A 175 -12.65 9.04 14.66
C ARG A 175 -11.35 8.70 13.98
N MET A 176 -10.39 8.13 14.71
CA MET A 176 -9.08 7.72 14.18
C MET A 176 -9.11 6.43 13.32
N GLY A 177 -10.28 5.82 13.11
CA GLY A 177 -10.41 4.60 12.31
C GLY A 177 -9.96 3.34 13.04
N GLY A 178 -10.07 3.32 14.37
CA GLY A 178 -9.89 2.12 15.18
C GLY A 178 -8.46 1.56 15.16
N GLN A 179 -7.46 2.34 14.76
CA GLN A 179 -6.07 1.97 14.97
C GLN A 179 -5.87 1.83 16.47
N PRO A 180 -5.60 0.62 17.00
CA PRO A 180 -5.40 0.45 18.43
C PRO A 180 -4.23 1.34 18.80
N ARG A 181 -4.49 2.33 19.66
CA ARG A 181 -3.40 3.08 20.26
C ARG A 181 -2.57 2.01 20.97
N PRO A 182 -1.26 1.88 20.67
CA PRO A 182 -0.43 0.92 21.37
C PRO A 182 -0.68 1.16 22.86
N ALA A 183 -1.15 0.12 23.56
CA ALA A 183 -1.52 0.24 24.95
C ALA A 183 -0.37 0.96 25.65
N PRO A 184 -0.64 2.04 26.41
CA PRO A 184 0.42 2.69 27.16
C PRO A 184 1.17 1.58 27.90
N PRO A 185 2.51 1.55 27.85
CA PRO A 185 3.27 0.50 28.51
C PRO A 185 2.72 0.38 29.92
N PRO A 186 2.45 -0.85 30.40
CA PRO A 186 1.85 -1.04 31.71
C PRO A 186 2.65 -0.16 32.65
N VAL A 187 1.98 0.83 33.25
CA VAL A 187 2.61 1.72 34.20
C VAL A 187 3.07 0.79 35.29
N THR A 188 4.33 0.38 35.25
CA THR A 188 4.94 -0.39 36.32
C THR A 188 4.67 0.50 37.52
N PRO A 189 3.84 0.06 38.49
CA PRO A 189 3.63 0.87 39.68
C PRO A 189 5.03 1.15 40.17
N ALA A 190 5.39 2.43 40.22
CA ALA A 190 6.72 2.87 40.62
C ALA A 190 7.04 2.06 41.87
N ALA A 191 8.01 1.16 41.74
CA ALA A 191 8.35 0.23 42.79
C ALA A 191 8.65 1.10 44.01
N VAL A 192 7.74 1.09 44.98
CA VAL A 192 8.05 1.56 46.32
C VAL A 192 9.25 0.73 46.71
N GLN A 193 10.43 1.36 46.74
CA GLN A 193 11.66 0.73 47.18
C GLN A 193 11.50 0.42 48.66
N THR A 194 10.87 -0.70 48.98
CA THR A 194 11.02 -1.35 50.27
C THR A 194 12.39 -2.00 50.26
N THR A 195 13.27 -1.46 51.09
CA THR A 195 14.57 -2.03 51.44
C THR A 195 14.45 -3.55 51.68
N PRO A 196 15.36 -4.36 51.12
CA PRO A 196 15.31 -5.80 51.30
C PRO A 196 15.69 -6.17 52.74
N GLN A 197 14.72 -6.67 53.52
CA GLN A 197 15.01 -7.47 54.70
C GLN A 197 15.60 -8.83 54.27
N PRO A 198 16.68 -9.32 54.89
CA PRO A 198 17.24 -10.63 54.60
C PRO A 198 16.27 -11.71 55.08
N GLN A 199 15.67 -12.46 54.15
CA GLN A 199 14.91 -13.67 54.47
C GLN A 199 15.85 -14.90 54.52
N PRO A 200 15.59 -15.86 55.42
CA PRO A 200 16.39 -17.07 55.56
C PRO A 200 16.19 -18.03 54.38
N VAL A 201 17.27 -18.74 54.05
CA VAL A 201 17.35 -19.77 53.01
C VAL A 201 16.34 -20.88 53.27
N ALA A 202 15.32 -20.99 52.42
CA ALA A 202 14.40 -22.12 52.40
C ALA A 202 14.81 -23.14 51.32
N THR A 203 14.88 -24.39 51.73
CA THR A 203 15.19 -25.60 50.95
C THR A 203 14.15 -25.84 49.85
N PRO A 204 14.54 -26.28 48.64
CA PRO A 204 13.58 -26.48 47.55
C PRO A 204 12.77 -27.77 47.74
N ALA A 205 11.45 -27.66 47.69
CA ALA A 205 10.51 -28.78 47.61
C ALA A 205 10.47 -29.38 46.18
N PRO A 206 10.12 -30.66 46.02
CA PRO A 206 10.12 -31.35 44.73
C PRO A 206 8.97 -30.89 43.83
N GLN A 207 9.27 -30.69 42.54
CA GLN A 207 8.27 -30.42 41.50
C GLN A 207 7.42 -31.67 41.22
N PRO A 208 6.09 -31.53 41.05
CA PRO A 208 5.26 -32.63 40.57
C PRO A 208 5.46 -32.88 39.07
N PRO A 209 5.22 -34.12 38.59
CA PRO A 209 5.48 -34.51 37.20
C PRO A 209 4.56 -33.76 36.23
N GLN A 210 5.16 -33.24 35.17
CA GLN A 210 4.46 -32.65 34.02
C GLN A 210 3.69 -33.75 33.28
N ALA A 211 2.37 -33.63 33.24
CA ALA A 211 1.50 -34.49 32.45
C ALA A 211 1.77 -34.30 30.96
N ALA A 212 2.18 -35.38 30.29
CA ALA A 212 2.20 -35.49 28.84
C ALA A 212 0.76 -35.54 28.32
N GLY A 213 0.42 -34.66 27.38
CA GLY A 213 -0.84 -34.74 26.65
C GLY A 213 -1.44 -33.39 26.27
N GLN A 214 -0.84 -32.71 25.28
CA GLN A 214 -1.59 -31.76 24.46
C GLN A 214 -1.91 -32.43 23.11
N PRO A 215 -3.20 -32.55 22.73
CA PRO A 215 -3.58 -33.09 21.43
C PRO A 215 -3.23 -32.09 20.32
N ALA A 216 -2.75 -32.62 19.20
CA ALA A 216 -2.47 -31.86 17.98
C ALA A 216 -3.71 -31.07 17.51
N PRO A 217 -3.54 -29.86 16.93
CA PRO A 217 -4.65 -29.09 16.40
C PRO A 217 -5.31 -29.85 15.24
N SER A 218 -6.62 -30.08 15.38
CA SER A 218 -7.49 -30.69 14.38
C SER A 218 -7.35 -29.99 13.03
N ARG A 219 -7.01 -30.80 12.03
CA ARG A 219 -7.02 -30.46 10.60
C ARG A 219 -8.40 -29.91 10.23
N ALA A 220 -8.45 -28.66 9.76
CA ALA A 220 -9.67 -28.04 9.27
C ALA A 220 -10.32 -28.91 8.16
N PRO A 221 -11.67 -29.05 8.15
CA PRO A 221 -12.35 -29.85 7.14
C PRO A 221 -12.18 -29.22 5.76
N ALA A 222 -11.85 -30.05 4.77
CA ALA A 222 -11.85 -29.66 3.37
C ALA A 222 -13.27 -29.24 2.98
N ALA A 223 -13.44 -27.97 2.58
CA ALA A 223 -14.71 -27.47 2.09
C ALA A 223 -15.13 -28.25 0.82
N PRO A 224 -16.36 -28.78 0.74
CA PRO A 224 -16.81 -29.55 -0.41
C PRO A 224 -17.00 -28.65 -1.65
N GLY A 225 -16.33 -29.03 -2.74
CA GLY A 225 -16.78 -28.94 -4.13
C GLY A 225 -17.31 -27.61 -4.68
N ASN A 226 -16.43 -26.68 -5.02
CA ASN A 226 -16.74 -25.47 -5.82
C ASN A 226 -16.56 -25.67 -7.35
N SER A 227 -16.62 -26.92 -7.84
CA SER A 227 -16.34 -27.23 -9.26
C SER A 227 -17.33 -26.57 -10.22
N ALA A 228 -18.61 -26.48 -9.85
CA ALA A 228 -19.66 -25.86 -10.69
C ALA A 228 -19.36 -24.38 -10.99
N SER A 229 -18.92 -23.61 -9.98
CA SER A 229 -18.62 -22.18 -10.17
C SER A 229 -17.38 -21.93 -11.05
N GLN A 230 -16.46 -22.88 -11.14
CA GLN A 230 -15.31 -22.76 -12.05
C GLN A 230 -15.70 -23.04 -13.49
N GLU A 231 -16.59 -23.99 -13.73
CA GLU A 231 -17.11 -24.29 -15.07
C GLU A 231 -17.91 -23.10 -15.62
N ASP A 232 -18.76 -22.46 -14.80
CA ASP A 232 -19.51 -21.27 -15.19
C ASP A 232 -18.61 -20.09 -15.56
N ALA A 233 -17.53 -19.87 -14.78
CA ALA A 233 -16.58 -18.79 -15.05
C ALA A 233 -15.84 -19.01 -16.39
N ARG A 234 -15.45 -20.27 -16.67
CA ARG A 234 -14.81 -20.64 -17.94
C ARG A 234 -15.77 -20.52 -19.11
N ALA A 235 -17.01 -20.97 -18.97
CA ALA A 235 -18.04 -20.85 -20.00
C ALA A 235 -18.33 -19.38 -20.34
N ARG A 236 -18.41 -18.49 -19.34
CA ARG A 236 -18.54 -17.04 -19.57
C ARG A 236 -17.34 -16.45 -20.31
N LEU A 237 -16.11 -16.83 -19.93
CA LEU A 237 -14.91 -16.37 -20.62
C LEU A 237 -14.88 -16.84 -22.09
N GLU A 238 -15.32 -18.07 -22.35
CA GLU A 238 -15.46 -18.61 -23.70
C GLU A 238 -16.54 -17.89 -24.51
N ALA A 239 -17.69 -17.57 -23.90
CA ALA A 239 -18.72 -16.76 -24.53
C ALA A 239 -18.22 -15.36 -24.92
N LEU A 240 -17.46 -14.68 -24.05
CA LEU A 240 -16.81 -13.39 -24.36
C LEU A 240 -15.81 -13.51 -25.50
N ARG A 241 -15.03 -14.60 -25.53
CA ARG A 241 -14.09 -14.89 -26.62
C ARG A 241 -14.82 -15.08 -27.95
N ASN A 242 -15.94 -15.77 -27.96
CA ASN A 242 -16.73 -16.03 -29.16
C ASN A 242 -17.44 -14.75 -29.66
N ALA A 243 -17.97 -13.93 -28.76
CA ALA A 243 -18.59 -12.64 -29.12
C ALA A 243 -17.60 -11.70 -29.84
N ARG A 244 -16.33 -11.68 -29.42
CA ARG A 244 -15.30 -10.86 -30.05
C ARG A 244 -14.89 -11.35 -31.44
N LYS A 245 -14.93 -12.66 -31.69
CA LYS A 245 -14.63 -13.23 -33.01
C LYS A 245 -15.68 -12.91 -34.06
N GLY A 246 -16.93 -12.64 -33.66
CA GLY A 246 -18.03 -12.30 -34.58
C GLY A 246 -18.07 -10.84 -35.07
N GLY A 247 -17.22 -9.95 -34.54
CA GLY A 247 -17.34 -8.49 -34.77
C GLY A 247 -16.22 -7.84 -35.61
N ALA A 248 -15.32 -8.60 -36.23
CA ALA A 248 -14.14 -8.04 -36.89
C ALA A 248 -14.37 -7.74 -38.38
N ASN A 249 -15.06 -6.63 -38.68
CA ASN A 249 -14.94 -5.93 -39.97
C ASN A 249 -14.94 -4.42 -39.69
N ASN A 250 -13.76 -3.84 -39.44
CA ASN A 250 -13.53 -2.42 -39.67
C ASN A 250 -12.06 -2.20 -40.06
N PRO A 251 -11.76 -1.63 -41.24
CA PRO A 251 -10.40 -1.38 -41.69
C PRO A 251 -9.93 -0.02 -41.17
N THR A 252 -8.74 0.06 -40.60
CA THR A 252 -8.06 1.35 -40.46
C THR A 252 -6.58 1.19 -40.79
N ALA A 253 -6.17 2.01 -41.76
CA ALA A 253 -4.89 2.02 -42.40
C ALA A 253 -3.78 2.65 -41.53
N ASN A 254 -2.56 2.14 -41.79
CA ASN A 254 -1.19 2.63 -41.56
C ASN A 254 -0.96 4.16 -41.76
N PRO A 255 0.25 4.76 -41.48
CA PRO A 255 1.57 4.13 -41.29
C PRO A 255 2.50 4.70 -40.19
N VAL A 256 3.59 3.94 -40.02
CA VAL A 256 4.88 4.20 -39.39
C VAL A 256 5.56 5.50 -39.83
N ASN A 257 6.06 6.30 -38.88
CA ASN A 257 7.18 7.23 -39.11
C ASN A 257 7.97 7.50 -37.81
N ARG A 258 9.26 7.17 -37.76
CA ARG A 258 10.21 7.58 -36.70
C ARG A 258 11.58 7.84 -37.31
N PRO A 259 12.14 9.05 -37.19
CA PRO A 259 13.56 9.28 -37.42
C PRO A 259 14.38 9.21 -36.12
N ARG A 260 15.66 8.90 -36.34
CA ARG A 260 16.79 8.69 -35.41
C ARG A 260 17.20 9.96 -34.63
N GLY A 261 17.72 9.71 -33.43
CA GLY A 261 19.02 10.22 -32.95
C GLY A 261 19.11 11.69 -32.53
N ARG A 262 19.00 11.96 -31.22
CA ARG A 262 19.55 13.18 -30.61
C ARG A 262 20.25 12.85 -29.29
N ALA A 263 21.49 13.31 -29.20
CA ALA A 263 22.40 13.13 -28.07
C ALA A 263 21.86 13.72 -26.76
N ALA A 264 22.22 13.06 -25.66
CA ALA A 264 21.83 13.41 -24.30
C ALA A 264 22.41 14.77 -23.88
N ALA A 265 21.53 15.78 -23.83
CA ALA A 265 21.73 16.97 -23.02
C ALA A 265 20.97 16.75 -21.70
N THR A 266 21.67 16.84 -20.58
CA THR A 266 21.08 16.76 -19.25
C THR A 266 20.16 17.98 -19.03
N PRO A 267 18.84 17.83 -18.87
CA PRO A 267 17.96 18.97 -18.66
C PRO A 267 18.10 19.46 -17.21
N GLN A 268 18.64 20.67 -17.04
CA GLN A 268 18.65 21.39 -15.77
C GLN A 268 17.39 22.25 -15.63
N SER A 269 16.69 22.02 -14.51
CA SER A 269 15.98 23.03 -13.70
C SER A 269 14.66 23.60 -14.22
N GLY A 270 13.59 22.88 -13.94
CA GLY A 270 12.20 23.33 -14.01
C GLY A 270 11.24 22.30 -13.41
N MET A 271 11.53 21.80 -12.20
CA MET A 271 10.88 20.60 -11.65
C MET A 271 9.55 20.92 -10.98
N GLY A 272 8.46 20.78 -11.74
CA GLY A 272 7.12 20.62 -11.18
C GLY A 272 7.04 19.30 -10.38
N GLY A 273 6.26 19.28 -9.29
CA GLY A 273 6.20 18.16 -8.35
C GLY A 273 5.76 16.81 -8.93
N ALA A 274 5.19 16.76 -10.14
CA ALA A 274 4.87 15.50 -10.83
C ALA A 274 6.08 14.90 -11.58
N ASP A 275 7.14 15.67 -11.80
CA ASP A 275 8.26 15.30 -12.69
C ASP A 275 9.38 14.53 -11.96
N PHE A 276 9.43 14.52 -10.63
CA PHE A 276 10.47 13.76 -9.93
C PHE A 276 10.25 12.25 -10.01
N ALA A 277 8.99 11.77 -9.95
CA ALA A 277 8.68 10.35 -9.97
C ALA A 277 9.15 9.70 -11.27
N SER A 278 8.81 10.29 -12.41
CA SER A 278 9.22 9.85 -13.75
C SER A 278 10.74 9.85 -13.93
N ARG A 279 11.44 10.86 -13.41
CA ARG A 279 12.91 10.94 -13.50
C ARG A 279 13.61 9.91 -12.62
N TRP A 280 13.08 9.63 -11.43
CA TRP A 280 13.60 8.58 -10.57
C TRP A 280 13.36 7.20 -11.19
N GLU A 281 12.19 6.97 -11.76
CA GLU A 281 11.88 5.76 -12.54
C GLU A 281 12.86 5.58 -13.70
N GLN A 282 13.06 6.62 -14.51
CA GLN A 282 14.01 6.60 -15.60
C GLN A 282 15.44 6.29 -15.13
N TYR A 283 15.87 6.89 -14.01
CA TYR A 283 17.17 6.61 -13.41
C TYR A 283 17.30 5.14 -12.97
N VAL A 284 16.28 4.57 -12.33
CA VAL A 284 16.29 3.18 -11.88
C VAL A 284 16.25 2.21 -13.07
N GLU A 285 15.47 2.49 -14.11
CA GLU A 285 15.43 1.67 -15.33
C GLU A 285 16.77 1.73 -16.08
N GLU A 286 17.41 2.90 -16.16
CA GLU A 286 18.76 3.01 -16.69
C GLU A 286 19.79 2.25 -15.82
N PHE A 287 19.64 2.29 -14.50
CA PHE A 287 20.48 1.55 -13.56
C PHE A 287 20.34 0.03 -13.74
N ILE A 288 19.12 -0.48 -13.83
CA ILE A 288 18.81 -1.90 -14.10
C ILE A 288 19.48 -2.33 -15.41
N ARG A 289 19.30 -1.54 -16.47
CA ARG A 289 19.89 -1.80 -17.79
C ARG A 289 21.42 -1.77 -17.76
N ARG A 290 22.02 -0.78 -17.09
CA ARG A 290 23.48 -0.59 -17.04
C ARG A 290 24.19 -1.76 -16.34
N TYR A 291 23.63 -2.23 -15.23
CA TYR A 291 24.25 -3.32 -14.45
C TYR A 291 23.73 -4.71 -14.82
N GLN A 292 22.83 -4.81 -15.80
CA GLN A 292 22.19 -6.06 -16.22
C GLN A 292 21.68 -6.84 -15.01
N LEU A 293 20.85 -6.19 -14.20
CA LEU A 293 20.31 -6.78 -12.98
C LEU A 293 19.40 -7.97 -13.33
N ASP A 294 19.50 -9.04 -12.56
CA ASP A 294 18.56 -10.17 -12.66
C ASP A 294 17.17 -9.80 -12.14
N ASP A 295 16.20 -10.71 -12.27
CA ASP A 295 14.81 -10.46 -11.86
C ASP A 295 14.68 -10.14 -10.37
N ALA A 296 15.44 -10.82 -9.51
CA ALA A 296 15.39 -10.61 -8.06
C ALA A 296 16.00 -9.25 -7.67
N GLN A 297 17.13 -8.89 -8.28
CA GLN A 297 17.78 -7.60 -8.14
C GLN A 297 16.90 -6.45 -8.67
N THR A 298 16.24 -6.65 -9.81
CA THR A 298 15.31 -5.69 -10.43
C THR A 298 14.12 -5.44 -9.50
N GLN A 299 13.51 -6.48 -8.96
CA GLN A 299 12.41 -6.35 -8.02
C GLN A 299 12.84 -5.59 -6.75
N ARG A 300 14.06 -5.84 -6.27
CA ARG A 300 14.65 -5.10 -5.14
C ARG A 300 14.86 -3.62 -5.47
N ALA A 301 15.36 -3.30 -6.67
CA ALA A 301 15.56 -1.92 -7.12
C ALA A 301 14.22 -1.16 -7.20
N ARG A 302 13.19 -1.77 -7.78
CA ARG A 302 11.83 -1.21 -7.85
C ARG A 302 11.19 -1.00 -6.47
N THR A 303 11.44 -1.91 -5.54
CA THR A 303 10.97 -1.76 -4.15
C THR A 303 11.62 -0.54 -3.48
N ILE A 304 12.94 -0.36 -3.65
CA ILE A 304 13.66 0.80 -3.11
C ILE A 304 13.15 2.11 -3.71
N LEU A 305 12.89 2.13 -5.03
CA LEU A 305 12.30 3.28 -5.71
C LEU A 305 10.95 3.65 -5.10
N LYS A 306 10.06 2.68 -4.95
CA LYS A 306 8.72 2.89 -4.37
C LYS A 306 8.80 3.44 -2.95
N ASP A 307 9.65 2.87 -2.08
CA ASP A 307 9.86 3.37 -0.71
C ASP A 307 10.28 4.86 -0.71
N CYS A 308 11.17 5.24 -1.63
CA CYS A 308 11.66 6.61 -1.73
C CYS A 308 10.58 7.56 -2.29
N GLN A 309 9.82 7.13 -3.30
CA GLN A 309 8.70 7.89 -3.86
C GLN A 309 7.63 8.15 -2.79
N GLU A 310 7.28 7.17 -1.96
CA GLU A 310 6.33 7.33 -0.85
C GLU A 310 6.81 8.36 0.19
N GLN A 311 8.09 8.35 0.54
CA GLN A 311 8.68 9.36 1.44
C GLN A 311 8.60 10.77 0.83
N ALA A 312 8.96 10.91 -0.45
CA ALA A 312 8.89 12.19 -1.17
C ALA A 312 7.46 12.70 -1.27
N ASN A 313 6.51 11.83 -1.61
CA ASN A 313 5.08 12.14 -1.68
C ASN A 313 4.53 12.60 -0.33
N SER A 314 4.88 11.90 0.76
CA SER A 314 4.47 12.28 2.12
C SER A 314 5.03 13.64 2.53
N TYR A 315 6.25 13.97 2.11
CA TYR A 315 6.83 15.28 2.34
C TYR A 315 6.11 16.37 1.53
N LEU A 316 5.88 16.15 0.23
CA LEU A 316 5.15 17.07 -0.64
C LEU A 316 3.73 17.33 -0.17
N ALA A 317 3.02 16.29 0.29
CA ALA A 317 1.66 16.43 0.80
C ALA A 317 1.59 17.44 1.96
N ARG A 318 2.60 17.46 2.85
CA ARG A 318 2.69 18.42 3.96
C ARG A 318 3.07 19.83 3.51
N GLN A 319 3.86 19.96 2.45
CA GLN A 319 4.33 21.25 1.92
C GLN A 319 3.41 21.85 0.85
N ARG A 320 2.34 21.14 0.46
CA ARG A 320 1.50 21.47 -0.69
C ARG A 320 0.98 22.90 -0.66
N ALA A 321 0.41 23.34 0.45
CA ALA A 321 -0.14 24.69 0.57
C ALA A 321 0.91 25.79 0.35
N GLN A 322 2.13 25.60 0.88
CA GLN A 322 3.23 26.57 0.72
C GLN A 322 3.77 26.60 -0.71
N LEU A 323 3.86 25.44 -1.35
CA LEU A 323 4.27 25.33 -2.75
C LEU A 323 3.23 25.97 -3.68
N ASP A 324 1.94 25.74 -3.44
CA ASP A 324 0.85 26.34 -4.22
C ASP A 324 0.83 27.88 -4.08
N GLU A 325 1.10 28.41 -2.88
CA GLU A 325 1.24 29.86 -2.66
C GLU A 325 2.43 30.45 -3.41
N LEU A 326 3.59 29.77 -3.37
CA LEU A 326 4.79 30.21 -4.09
C LEU A 326 4.59 30.15 -5.60
N ASP A 327 3.91 29.14 -6.12
CA ASP A 327 3.62 29.02 -7.55
C ASP A 327 2.71 30.13 -8.04
N LYS A 328 1.66 30.46 -7.28
CA LYS A 328 0.83 31.65 -7.55
C LYS A 328 1.64 32.93 -7.53
N LYS A 329 2.53 33.09 -6.54
CA LYS A 329 3.40 34.28 -6.44
C LYS A 329 4.35 34.37 -7.63
N ILE A 330 5.04 33.29 -7.98
CA ILE A 330 5.96 33.22 -9.13
C ILE A 330 5.21 33.58 -10.41
N GLN A 331 4.02 33.02 -10.61
CA GLN A 331 3.19 33.32 -11.79
C GLN A 331 2.76 34.78 -11.83
N SER A 332 2.37 35.38 -10.70
CA SER A 332 1.98 36.79 -10.63
C SER A 332 3.13 37.78 -10.86
N LEU A 333 4.36 37.36 -10.55
CA LEU A 333 5.58 38.16 -10.74
C LEU A 333 6.18 37.96 -12.13
N ALA A 334 5.77 36.91 -12.85
CA ALA A 334 6.24 36.66 -14.21
C ALA A 334 5.80 37.81 -15.14
N GLY A 335 6.77 38.40 -15.84
CA GLY A 335 6.53 39.52 -16.77
C GLY A 335 6.63 40.92 -16.16
N GLN A 336 6.93 41.04 -14.86
CA GLN A 336 7.20 42.32 -14.18
C GLN A 336 8.72 42.50 -13.98
N PRO A 337 9.46 43.12 -14.91
CA PRO A 337 10.91 43.24 -14.84
C PRO A 337 11.38 43.98 -13.58
N GLU A 338 10.59 44.93 -13.09
CA GLU A 338 10.83 45.69 -11.86
C GLU A 338 10.79 44.81 -10.58
N LYS A 339 10.12 43.65 -10.63
CA LYS A 339 10.03 42.71 -9.51
C LYS A 339 10.94 41.49 -9.64
N SER A 340 11.98 41.57 -10.48
CA SER A 340 12.96 40.49 -10.69
C SER A 340 13.55 39.93 -9.38
N LYS A 341 13.86 40.80 -8.40
CA LYS A 341 14.38 40.37 -7.09
C LYS A 341 13.38 39.54 -6.29
N GLU A 342 12.11 39.90 -6.30
CA GLU A 342 11.06 39.14 -5.60
C GLU A 342 10.80 37.79 -6.26
N LEU A 343 10.84 37.75 -7.60
CA LEU A 343 10.73 36.51 -8.37
C LEU A 343 11.89 35.55 -8.03
N GLN A 344 13.11 36.07 -7.95
CA GLN A 344 14.27 35.29 -7.53
C GLN A 344 14.08 34.74 -6.10
N ALA A 345 13.68 35.57 -5.13
CA ALA A 345 13.45 35.14 -3.76
C ALA A 345 12.35 34.08 -3.63
N ALA A 346 11.28 34.18 -4.43
CA ALA A 346 10.21 33.18 -4.46
C ALA A 346 10.72 31.84 -5.03
N ASN A 347 11.50 31.87 -6.10
CA ASN A 347 12.14 30.67 -6.67
C ASN A 347 13.13 30.02 -5.70
N GLU A 348 13.97 30.79 -5.01
CA GLU A 348 14.88 30.28 -3.99
C GLU A 348 14.13 29.61 -2.83
N ARG A 349 13.02 30.19 -2.39
CA ARG A 349 12.19 29.59 -1.34
C ARG A 349 11.54 28.28 -1.81
N LYS A 350 11.07 28.24 -3.06
CA LYS A 350 10.55 27.01 -3.67
C LYS A 350 11.64 25.93 -3.73
N ALA A 351 12.85 26.28 -4.18
CA ALA A 351 13.99 25.37 -4.24
C ALA A 351 14.36 24.80 -2.86
N LYS A 352 14.39 25.64 -1.82
CA LYS A 352 14.61 25.22 -0.43
C LYS A 352 13.54 24.24 0.06
N LEU A 353 12.27 24.48 -0.28
CA LEU A 353 11.19 23.56 0.08
C LEU A 353 11.31 22.22 -0.65
N THR A 354 11.85 22.17 -1.86
CA THR A 354 12.05 20.92 -2.61
C THR A 354 13.38 20.21 -2.30
N GLU A 355 14.33 20.86 -1.64
CA GLU A 355 15.64 20.29 -1.30
C GLU A 355 15.57 18.93 -0.56
N PRO A 356 14.64 18.70 0.40
CA PRO A 356 14.55 17.39 1.05
C PRO A 356 14.20 16.24 0.10
N ILE A 357 13.53 16.51 -1.01
CA ILE A 357 13.22 15.51 -2.04
C ILE A 357 14.50 15.11 -2.77
N GLU A 358 15.33 16.09 -3.16
CA GLU A 358 16.65 15.83 -3.74
C GLU A 358 17.55 15.07 -2.76
N ARG A 359 17.46 15.39 -1.47
CA ARG A 359 18.18 14.66 -0.42
C ARG A 359 17.74 13.20 -0.31
N ILE A 360 16.46 12.88 -0.48
CA ILE A 360 15.97 11.49 -0.53
C ILE A 360 16.61 10.76 -1.72
N PHE A 361 16.64 11.40 -2.90
CA PHE A 361 17.26 10.84 -4.09
C PHE A 361 18.77 10.55 -3.88
N GLU A 362 19.52 11.57 -3.47
CA GLU A 362 20.99 11.49 -3.35
C GLU A 362 21.45 10.64 -2.17
N ARG A 363 20.80 10.75 -1.00
CA ARG A 363 21.26 10.08 0.24
C ARG A 363 20.59 8.74 0.50
N GLN A 364 19.46 8.44 -0.13
CA GLN A 364 18.74 7.18 0.10
C GLN A 364 18.64 6.32 -1.16
N LEU A 365 18.11 6.87 -2.26
CA LEU A 365 17.85 6.08 -3.47
C LEU A 365 19.16 5.58 -4.08
N LYS A 366 20.09 6.48 -4.44
CA LYS A 366 21.37 6.10 -5.07
C LYS A 366 22.18 5.10 -4.22
N PRO A 367 22.45 5.35 -2.92
CA PRO A 367 23.30 4.45 -2.14
C PRO A 367 22.66 3.06 -1.89
N ARG A 368 21.32 2.98 -1.86
CA ARG A 368 20.63 1.68 -1.76
C ARG A 368 20.69 0.91 -3.07
N LEU A 369 20.60 1.58 -4.22
CA LEU A 369 20.73 0.97 -5.54
C LEU A 369 22.15 0.47 -5.82
N GLU A 370 23.18 1.25 -5.49
CA GLU A 370 24.60 0.88 -5.69
C GLU A 370 25.03 -0.42 -4.97
N ARG A 371 24.28 -0.82 -3.94
CA ARG A 371 24.49 -2.07 -3.19
C ARG A 371 23.87 -3.31 -3.84
N ILE A 372 23.01 -3.15 -4.84
CA ILE A 372 22.28 -4.27 -5.48
C ILE A 372 23.17 -5.06 -6.45
N PRO A 373 23.94 -4.43 -7.36
CA PRO A 373 24.77 -5.16 -8.29
C PRO A 373 25.81 -6.02 -7.58
N THR A 374 26.19 -7.13 -8.20
CA THR A 374 27.34 -7.94 -7.80
C THR A 374 28.65 -7.25 -8.19
N THR A 375 29.77 -7.72 -7.64
CA THR A 375 31.10 -7.20 -8.02
C THR A 375 31.38 -7.42 -9.51
N ALA A 376 31.06 -8.59 -10.05
CA ALA A 376 31.20 -8.88 -11.48
C ALA A 376 30.34 -7.96 -12.36
N GLN A 377 29.09 -7.68 -11.97
CA GLN A 377 28.23 -6.71 -12.68
C GLN A 377 28.81 -5.29 -12.62
N ARG A 378 29.43 -4.89 -11.49
CA ARG A 378 30.09 -3.58 -11.38
C ARG A 378 31.32 -3.45 -12.28
N GLU A 379 32.13 -4.49 -12.34
CA GLU A 379 33.31 -4.57 -13.22
C GLU A 379 32.89 -4.55 -14.70
N ALA A 380 31.89 -5.37 -15.07
CA ALA A 380 31.36 -5.43 -16.42
C ALA A 380 30.72 -4.10 -16.89
N ALA A 381 30.11 -3.34 -15.98
CA ALA A 381 29.52 -2.02 -16.28
C ALA A 381 30.56 -0.87 -16.31
N GLY A 382 31.86 -1.19 -16.29
CA GLY A 382 32.97 -0.23 -16.40
C GLY A 382 33.31 0.49 -15.09
N GLY A 383 33.05 -0.13 -13.93
CA GLY A 383 33.29 0.45 -12.62
C GLY A 383 34.77 0.42 -12.18
N THR A 384 35.66 1.17 -12.83
CA THR A 384 36.99 1.48 -12.27
C THR A 384 36.90 2.64 -11.28
N LYS A 385 36.41 2.34 -10.07
CA LYS A 385 36.81 3.01 -8.82
C LYS A 385 36.26 2.23 -7.64
N THR A 386 36.88 1.09 -7.38
CA THR A 386 36.71 0.33 -6.14
C THR A 386 37.09 1.24 -4.96
N PRO A 387 36.16 1.59 -4.05
CA PRO A 387 36.56 2.12 -2.75
C PRO A 387 37.43 1.06 -2.07
N PRO A 388 38.55 1.43 -1.43
CA PRO A 388 39.41 0.48 -0.77
C PRO A 388 38.59 -0.37 0.22
N PRO A 389 38.88 -1.68 0.34
CA PRO A 389 38.20 -2.54 1.29
C PRO A 389 38.25 -1.89 2.68
N PRO A 390 37.17 -1.96 3.47
CA PRO A 390 37.19 -1.46 4.84
C PRO A 390 38.39 -2.08 5.56
N PRO A 391 39.18 -1.29 6.32
CA PRO A 391 40.37 -1.79 6.98
C PRO A 391 39.99 -3.03 7.79
N ALA A 392 40.72 -4.12 7.55
CA ALA A 392 40.58 -5.36 8.29
C ALA A 392 40.55 -5.02 9.78
N ARG A 393 39.51 -5.46 10.49
CA ARG A 393 39.41 -5.27 11.94
C ARG A 393 40.66 -5.88 12.56
N PRO A 394 41.49 -5.12 13.29
CA PRO A 394 42.61 -5.67 14.02
C PRO A 394 42.03 -6.65 15.05
N GLY A 395 42.29 -7.95 14.91
CA GLY A 395 41.91 -8.96 15.92
C GLY A 395 41.38 -10.29 15.41
N GLN A 396 41.13 -10.48 14.11
CA GLN A 396 40.85 -11.82 13.57
C GLN A 396 42.15 -12.49 13.14
N SER A 397 42.82 -13.10 14.12
CA SER A 397 43.97 -13.99 13.85
C SER A 397 43.51 -15.17 12.99
N PRO A 398 44.22 -15.50 11.89
CA PRO A 398 43.93 -16.70 11.12
C PRO A 398 44.11 -17.94 12.00
N SER A 399 43.07 -18.76 12.09
CA SER A 399 43.18 -20.08 12.73
C SER A 399 44.24 -20.91 11.99
N PRO A 400 45.20 -21.51 12.70
CA PRO A 400 46.23 -22.33 12.09
C PRO A 400 45.62 -23.59 11.50
N ALA A 401 45.95 -23.87 10.24
CA ALA A 401 45.70 -25.14 9.58
C ALA A 401 46.44 -26.24 10.34
N GLY A 402 45.69 -27.11 11.00
CA GLY A 402 46.20 -28.34 11.61
C GLY A 402 46.66 -29.30 10.51
N GLY A 403 47.93 -29.65 10.54
CA GLY A 403 48.54 -30.64 9.68
C GLY A 403 48.36 -32.08 10.19
N GLU A 404 48.57 -32.98 9.22
CA GLU A 404 49.12 -34.34 9.33
C GLU A 404 48.21 -35.50 9.83
N PRO A 405 48.42 -36.74 9.32
CA PRO A 405 49.71 -37.44 9.38
C PRO A 405 50.17 -38.18 8.12
N ARG A 406 51.51 -38.21 7.92
CA ARG A 406 52.23 -39.26 7.19
C ARG A 406 52.61 -40.41 8.14
N LYS A 407 52.54 -41.64 7.63
CA LYS A 407 53.18 -42.86 8.13
C LYS A 407 53.37 -43.82 6.94
N PRO A 408 54.26 -44.82 7.07
CA PRO A 408 55.71 -44.76 7.25
C PRO A 408 56.46 -44.79 5.90
#